data_AF-X1MH41-F1
#
_entry.id   AF-X1MH41-F1
#
_cell.length_a   1.000
_cell.length_b   1.000
_cell.length_c   1.000
_cell.angle_alpha   90.00
_cell.angle_beta   90.00
_cell.angle_gamma   90.00
#
_symmetry.space_group_name_H-M   'P 1'
#
loop_
_entity.id
_entity.type
_entity.pdbx_description
1 polymer ?
#
loop_
_entity_poly.entity_id
_entity_poly.type
_entity_poly.pdbx_seq_one_letter_code
_entity_poly.pdbx_strand_id
1 'polypeptide(L)' 'MEQHPLFTIYKRAWLHRITGYSKGYLSRVATGKTPLSRSFIERVCFKLERRCDELFIPHEQELYDSD' A
#
# COMPACT_ATOMS: atom_id res chain seq x y z
N MET A 1 -6.69 13.21 7.28
CA MET A 1 -6.37 11.78 7.44
C MET A 1 -5.58 11.37 6.23
N GLU A 2 -4.26 11.35 6.35
CA GLU A 2 -3.38 10.86 5.29
C GLU A 2 -3.57 9.35 5.19
N GLN A 3 -3.99 8.88 4.01
CA GLN A 3 -4.08 7.46 3.71
C GLN A 3 -2.75 7.01 3.12
N HIS A 4 -2.29 5.82 3.48
CA HIS A 4 -1.07 5.27 2.90
C HIS A 4 -1.18 5.23 1.35
N PRO A 5 -0.14 5.61 0.57
CA PRO A 5 -0.19 5.76 -0.89
C PRO A 5 -0.79 4.57 -1.62
N LEU A 6 -0.49 3.34 -1.19
CA LEU A 6 -1.13 2.11 -1.69
C LEU A 6 -2.66 2.22 -1.82
N PHE A 7 -3.35 2.84 -0.86
CA PHE A 7 -4.81 2.96 -0.84
C PHE A 7 -5.37 4.13 -1.64
N THR A 8 -4.50 5.02 -2.13
CA THR A 8 -4.88 6.05 -3.13
C THR A 8 -4.98 5.44 -4.52
N ILE A 9 -4.11 4.47 -4.84
CA ILE A 9 -4.06 3.77 -6.12
C ILE A 9 -5.02 2.57 -6.13
N TYR A 10 -4.99 1.75 -5.07
CA TYR A 10 -5.73 0.49 -5.02
C TYR A 10 -6.89 0.55 -4.02
N LYS A 11 -8.11 0.36 -4.52
CA LYS A 11 -9.31 0.32 -3.67
C LYS A 11 -9.25 -0.85 -2.68
N ARG A 12 -9.62 -0.60 -1.42
CA ARG A 12 -9.71 -1.63 -0.35
C ARG A 12 -10.52 -2.87 -0.76
N ALA A 13 -11.63 -2.70 -1.48
CA ALA A 13 -12.45 -3.83 -1.93
C ALA A 13 -11.73 -4.71 -2.96
N TRP A 14 -10.88 -4.12 -3.78
CA TRP A 14 -10.09 -4.85 -4.77
C TRP A 14 -8.91 -5.55 -4.10
N LEU A 15 -8.17 -4.86 -3.22
CA LEU A 15 -7.12 -5.46 -2.40
C LEU A 15 -7.64 -6.65 -1.58
N HIS A 16 -8.85 -6.54 -1.02
CA HIS A 16 -9.52 -7.65 -0.33
C HIS A 16 -9.66 -8.89 -1.22
N ARG A 17 -10.11 -8.73 -2.47
CA ARG A 17 -10.30 -9.83 -3.42
C ARG A 17 -8.99 -10.51 -3.79
N ILE A 18 -7.92 -9.74 -4.04
CA ILE A 18 -6.65 -10.31 -4.52
C ILE A 18 -5.76 -10.86 -3.39
N THR A 19 -5.77 -10.24 -2.21
CA THR A 19 -4.90 -10.63 -1.09
C THR A 19 -5.58 -11.57 -0.08
N GLY A 20 -6.92 -11.61 -0.08
CA GLY A 20 -7.71 -12.33 0.92
C GLY A 20 -7.79 -11.64 2.29
N TYR A 21 -7.14 -10.48 2.48
CA TYR A 21 -7.26 -9.73 3.73
C TYR A 21 -8.66 -9.14 3.91
N SER A 22 -9.18 -9.14 5.13
CA SER A 22 -10.50 -8.54 5.40
C SER A 22 -10.49 -7.04 5.16
N LYS A 23 -11.63 -6.48 4.71
CA LYS A 23 -11.79 -5.03 4.52
C LYS A 23 -11.51 -4.23 5.80
N GLY A 24 -11.87 -4.79 6.97
CA GLY A 24 -11.59 -4.19 8.26
C GLY A 24 -10.10 -4.10 8.58
N TYR A 25 -9.34 -5.17 8.29
CA TYR A 25 -7.88 -5.15 8.43
C TYR A 25 -7.26 -4.11 7.50
N LEU A 26 -7.61 -4.14 6.21
CA LEU A 26 -7.13 -3.17 5.21
C LEU A 26 -7.48 -1.73 5.59
N SER A 27 -8.64 -1.49 6.19
CA SER A 27 -9.02 -0.17 6.68
C SER A 27 -8.12 0.31 7.82
N ARG A 28 -7.75 -0.56 8.75
CA ARG A 28 -6.86 -0.18 9.85
C ARG A 28 -5.45 0.10 9.36
N VAL A 29 -4.95 -0.68 8.40
CA VAL A 29 -3.67 -0.43 7.73
C VAL A 29 -3.71 0.92 7.01
N ALA A 30 -4.75 1.18 6.22
CA ALA A 30 -4.89 2.43 5.47
C ALA A 30 -4.92 3.68 6.36
N THR A 31 -5.48 3.59 7.57
CA THR A 31 -5.58 4.70 8.52
C THR A 31 -4.46 4.70 9.57
N GLY A 32 -3.40 3.90 9.40
CA GLY A 32 -2.29 3.81 10.35
C GLY A 32 -2.63 3.22 11.73
N LYS A 33 -3.84 2.67 11.93
CA LYS A 33 -4.25 1.98 13.16
C LYS A 33 -3.60 0.60 13.32
N THR A 34 -3.02 0.09 12.24
CA THR A 34 -2.24 -1.15 12.24
C THR A 34 -1.01 -0.90 11.37
N PRO A 35 0.21 -1.17 11.88
CA PRO A 35 1.42 -1.00 11.10
C PRO A 35 1.48 -1.99 9.93
N LEU A 36 2.24 -1.63 8.90
CA LEU A 36 2.54 -2.54 7.79
C LEU A 36 3.42 -3.68 8.30
N SER A 37 2.90 -4.91 8.25
CA SER A 37 3.70 -6.08 8.54
C SER A 37 4.45 -6.54 7.29
N ARG A 38 5.60 -7.20 7.48
CA ARG A 38 6.35 -7.81 6.38
C ARG A 38 5.48 -8.76 5.54
N SER A 39 4.69 -9.61 6.19
CA SER A 39 3.78 -10.53 5.51
C SER A 39 2.71 -9.81 4.69
N PHE A 40 2.23 -8.65 5.15
CA PHE A 40 1.31 -7.82 4.37
C PHE A 40 1.99 -7.30 3.11
N ILE A 41 3.17 -6.70 3.25
CA ILE A 41 3.97 -6.14 2.16
C ILE A 41 4.27 -7.23 1.12
N GLU A 42 4.88 -8.34 1.53
CA GLU A 42 5.26 -9.45 0.64
C GLU A 42 4.05 -10.02 -0.11
N ARG A 43 2.92 -10.21 0.58
CA ARG A 43 1.70 -10.71 -0.07
C ARG A 43 1.15 -9.73 -1.09
N VAL A 44 1.13 -8.43 -0.78
CA VAL A 44 0.66 -7.39 -1.69
C VAL A 44 1.58 -7.31 -2.91
N CYS A 45 2.90 -7.25 -2.73
CA CYS A 45 3.87 -7.23 -3.83
C CYS A 45 3.70 -8.48 -4.73
N PHE A 46 3.61 -9.67 -4.12
CA PHE A 46 3.41 -10.92 -4.86
C PHE A 46 2.10 -10.93 -5.67
N LYS A 47 0.98 -10.49 -5.08
CA LYS A 47 -0.32 -10.50 -5.75
C LYS A 47 -0.47 -9.41 -6.82
N LEU A 48 0.30 -8.34 -6.71
CA LEU A 48 0.33 -7.25 -7.67
C LEU A 48 1.35 -7.47 -8.77
N GLU A 49 2.26 -8.42 -8.61
CA GLU A 49 3.42 -8.63 -9.48
C GLU A 49 4.25 -7.35 -9.63
N ARG A 50 4.33 -6.56 -8.55
CA ARG A 50 5.09 -5.31 -8.48
C ARG A 50 6.09 -5.34 -7.35
N ARG A 51 7.17 -4.59 -7.52
CA ARG A 51 8.22 -4.49 -6.51
C ARG A 51 7.72 -3.71 -5.28
N CYS A 52 8.27 -4.05 -4.13
CA CYS A 52 7.82 -3.43 -2.87
C CYS A 52 8.26 -1.98 -2.71
N ASP A 53 9.37 -1.59 -3.31
CA ASP A 53 9.80 -0.19 -3.39
C ASP A 53 8.81 0.67 -4.18
N GLU A 54 8.29 0.19 -5.30
CA GLU A 54 7.26 0.91 -6.06
C GLU A 54 5.94 1.13 -5.29
N LEU A 55 5.59 0.20 -4.39
CA LEU A 55 4.28 0.18 -3.74
C LEU A 55 4.27 0.82 -2.34
N PHE A 56 5.40 0.77 -1.65
CA PHE A 56 5.52 1.10 -0.23
C PHE A 56 6.61 2.09 0.10
N ILE A 57 7.52 2.40 -0.83
CA ILE A 57 8.44 3.52 -0.66
C ILE A 57 7.78 4.74 -1.33
N PRO A 58 7.58 5.85 -0.60
CA PRO A 58 7.12 7.09 -1.23
C PRO A 58 8.11 7.46 -2.34
N HIS A 59 7.62 7.72 -3.55
CA HIS A 59 8.43 8.42 -4.54
C HIS A 59 8.65 9.86 -4.03
N GLU A 60 9.70 10.08 -3.26
CA GLU A 60 10.29 11.41 -3.08
C GLU A 60 11.03 11.81 -4.36
N GLN A 61 10.32 11.87 -5.49
CA GLN A 61 10.87 12.34 -6.77
C GLN A 61 9.95 13.39 -7.39
N GLU A 62 9.73 14.48 -6.67
CA GLU A 62 9.34 15.78 -7.26
C GLU A 62 9.97 16.96 -6.49
N LEU A 63 11.24 16.87 -6.06
CA LEU A 63 11.90 18.02 -5.39
C LEU A 63 13.35 18.33 -5.80
N TYR A 64 13.94 17.60 -6.76
CA TYR A 64 15.22 17.99 -7.36
C TYR A 64 15.20 17.61 -8.84
N ASP A 65 14.79 18.56 -9.68
CA ASP A 65 15.35 18.84 -11.01
C ASP A 65 14.47 19.94 -11.66
N SER A 66 14.59 21.14 -11.11
CA SER A 66 14.36 22.38 -11.83
C SER A 66 15.55 23.27 -11.50
N ASP A 67 16.65 23.01 -12.18
CA ASP A 67 17.74 23.96 -12.40
C ASP A 67 17.82 24.23 -13.92
#